data_AF-A0A6I2T4D1-F1
#
_entry.id   AF-A0A6I2T4D1-F1
#
_cell.length_a   1.000
_cell.length_b   1.000
_cell.length_c   1.000
_cell.angle_alpha   90.00
_cell.angle_beta   90.00
_cell.angle_gamma   90.00
#
_symmetry.space_group_name_H-M   'P 1'
#
loop_
_entity.id
_entity.type
_entity.pdbx_description
1 polymer ?
#
loop_
_entity_poly.entity_id
_entity_poly.type
_entity_poly.pdbx_seq_one_letter_code
_entity_poly.pdbx_strand_id
1 'polypeptide(L)'
;MVWWKHNRQACQSGQAEGPMPTPLPCPLCNGHAEAVMDSWTSGGYGYDFERWGCRCGECGYGYYGGNPLSPSDERQAIERWDQQVEEALKIIAEPLEECPSCHCVPKVGKSDGEAFLQCPECLKIARGGNPIETKDKWNRLCLQRKAMRLKAKRQAAQLERIIGKDAE
;
A
#
# COMPACT_ATOMS: atom_id res chain seq x y z
N MET A 1 -25.66 22.96 0.57
CA MET A 1 -25.38 23.69 -0.69
C MET A 1 -23.87 23.62 -0.91
N VAL A 2 -23.38 22.54 -1.52
CA VAL A 2 -21.93 22.28 -1.71
C VAL A 2 -21.57 22.74 -3.11
N TRP A 3 -20.64 23.70 -3.19
CA TRP A 3 -20.22 24.34 -4.43
C TRP A 3 -19.24 23.42 -5.18
N TRP A 4 -19.69 22.88 -6.31
CA TRP A 4 -18.81 22.29 -7.31
C TRP A 4 -18.01 23.42 -7.97
N LYS A 5 -16.72 23.55 -7.63
CA LYS A 5 -15.78 24.32 -8.47
C LYS A 5 -15.53 23.48 -9.73
N HIS A 6 -16.41 23.62 -10.72
CA HIS A 6 -16.15 23.14 -12.06
C HIS A 6 -14.83 23.74 -12.56
N ASN A 7 -13.90 22.83 -12.85
CA ASN A 7 -12.58 23.14 -13.35
C ASN A 7 -12.71 23.80 -14.73
N ARG A 8 -12.45 25.11 -14.80
CA ARG A 8 -12.72 25.98 -15.96
C ARG A 8 -11.79 25.73 -17.16
N GLN A 9 -10.92 24.71 -17.09
CA GLN A 9 -9.95 24.36 -18.13
C GLN A 9 -10.43 23.27 -19.12
N ALA A 10 -11.49 22.52 -18.83
CA ALA A 10 -11.99 21.47 -19.73
C ALA A 10 -12.69 21.99 -21.01
N CYS A 11 -12.95 23.29 -21.12
CA CYS A 11 -13.65 23.87 -22.27
C CYS A 11 -12.80 24.02 -23.55
N GLN A 12 -11.52 23.61 -23.58
CA GLN A 12 -10.64 23.82 -24.74
C GLN A 12 -10.37 22.58 -25.62
N SER A 13 -10.76 21.37 -25.22
CA SER A 13 -10.37 20.14 -25.96
C SER A 13 -11.48 19.48 -26.80
N GLY A 14 -12.75 19.93 -26.71
CA GLY A 14 -13.83 19.43 -27.57
C GLY A 14 -14.16 17.93 -27.43
N GLN A 15 -13.57 17.23 -26.47
CA GLN A 15 -13.98 15.88 -26.09
C GLN A 15 -15.02 16.00 -24.97
N ALA A 16 -16.24 15.49 -25.22
CA ALA A 16 -17.19 15.29 -24.15
C ALA A 16 -16.62 14.20 -23.22
N GLU A 17 -15.94 14.62 -22.15
CA GLU A 17 -15.55 13.71 -21.10
C GLU A 17 -16.84 13.09 -20.52
N GLY A 18 -16.88 11.75 -20.44
CA GLY A 18 -18.01 11.05 -19.82
C GLY A 18 -18.23 11.49 -18.38
N PRO A 19 -19.32 11.07 -17.71
CA PRO A 19 -19.54 11.43 -16.31
C PRO A 19 -18.31 11.08 -15.46
N MET A 20 -18.03 11.90 -14.46
CA MET A 20 -16.94 11.64 -13.52
C MET A 20 -17.19 10.31 -12.80
N PRO A 21 -16.15 9.45 -12.67
CA PRO A 21 -16.30 8.19 -11.96
C PRO A 21 -16.63 8.45 -10.50
N THR A 22 -17.46 7.59 -9.90
CA THR A 22 -17.70 7.61 -8.46
C THR A 22 -16.63 6.75 -7.79
N PRO A 23 -15.77 7.30 -6.92
CA PRO A 23 -14.70 6.55 -6.27
C PRO A 23 -15.23 5.39 -5.43
N LEU A 24 -14.47 4.29 -5.37
CA LEU A 24 -14.72 3.20 -4.43
C LEU A 24 -14.63 3.68 -2.97
N PRO A 25 -15.38 3.07 -2.04
CA PRO A 25 -15.32 3.44 -0.63
C PRO A 25 -13.96 3.09 -0.01
N CYS A 26 -13.57 3.82 1.04
CA CYS A 26 -12.30 3.60 1.72
C CYS A 26 -12.18 2.17 2.27
N PRO A 27 -11.08 1.45 2.00
CA PRO A 27 -10.92 0.06 2.46
C PRO A 27 -10.69 -0.06 3.98
N LEU A 28 -10.42 1.04 4.69
CA LEU A 28 -10.21 1.04 6.14
C LEU A 28 -11.46 1.39 6.95
N CYS A 29 -12.24 2.36 6.49
CA CYS A 29 -13.39 2.89 7.26
C CYS A 29 -14.71 2.88 6.49
N ASN A 30 -14.69 2.48 5.22
CA ASN A 30 -15.83 2.54 4.30
C ASN A 30 -16.40 3.96 4.05
N GLY A 31 -15.68 5.00 4.49
CA GLY A 31 -15.99 6.40 4.23
C GLY A 31 -15.75 6.81 2.77
N HIS A 32 -16.17 8.03 2.42
CA HIS A 32 -16.05 8.55 1.07
C HIS A 32 -14.61 8.96 0.74
N ALA A 33 -14.23 8.80 -0.52
CA ALA A 33 -12.98 9.28 -1.07
C ALA A 33 -13.17 10.59 -1.81
N GLU A 34 -12.17 11.46 -1.73
CA GLU A 34 -12.13 12.76 -2.36
C GLU A 34 -10.84 12.86 -3.17
N ALA A 35 -10.98 13.18 -4.47
CA ALA A 35 -9.86 13.62 -5.27
C ALA A 35 -9.55 15.08 -4.92
N VAL A 36 -8.29 15.37 -4.58
CA VAL A 36 -7.88 16.69 -4.11
C VAL A 36 -6.62 17.13 -4.81
N MET A 37 -6.59 18.38 -5.23
CA MET A 37 -5.39 19.00 -5.76
C MET A 37 -4.50 19.41 -4.60
N ASP A 38 -3.33 18.79 -4.51
CA ASP A 38 -2.32 19.14 -3.51
C ASP A 38 -1.26 20.01 -4.19
N SER A 39 -0.95 21.16 -3.58
CA SER A 39 0.17 22.00 -3.98
C SER A 39 1.37 21.67 -3.11
N TRP A 40 2.47 21.24 -3.75
CA TRP A 40 3.74 21.06 -3.07
C TRP A 40 4.73 22.10 -3.55
N THR A 41 5.11 23.02 -2.66
CA THR A 41 6.19 23.96 -2.90
C THR A 41 7.50 23.21 -2.66
N SER A 42 8.23 22.87 -3.72
CA SER A 42 9.58 22.35 -3.54
C SER A 42 10.45 23.47 -2.95
N GLY A 43 10.90 23.28 -1.71
CA GLY A 43 11.69 24.28 -0.98
C GLY A 43 13.00 24.59 -1.72
N GLY A 44 13.00 25.66 -2.52
CA GLY A 44 14.21 26.26 -3.12
C GLY A 44 14.16 26.51 -4.62
N TYR A 45 13.28 25.85 -5.39
CA TYR A 45 13.24 25.97 -6.85
C TYR A 45 11.80 26.19 -7.34
N GLY A 46 11.26 27.39 -7.12
CA GLY A 46 10.06 28.06 -7.68
C GLY A 46 9.09 27.37 -8.67
N TYR A 47 8.88 26.06 -8.60
CA TYR A 47 7.93 25.31 -9.40
C TYR A 47 6.83 24.78 -8.47
N ASP A 48 5.67 25.41 -8.55
CA ASP A 48 4.44 24.89 -7.99
C ASP A 48 3.91 23.81 -8.93
N PHE A 49 4.04 22.54 -8.51
CA PHE A 49 3.35 21.45 -9.19
C PHE A 49 1.99 21.25 -8.52
N GLU A 50 0.94 21.76 -9.14
CA GLU A 50 -0.43 21.36 -8.83
C GLU A 50 -0.64 19.95 -9.36
N ARG A 51 -0.72 18.97 -8.46
CA ARG A 51 -0.96 17.57 -8.82
C ARG A 51 -2.11 17.00 -8.02
N TRP A 52 -2.81 16.05 -8.60
CA TRP A 52 -3.97 15.45 -7.97
C TRP A 52 -3.57 14.26 -7.10
N GLY A 53 -4.07 14.25 -5.87
CA GLY A 53 -4.10 13.13 -4.94
C GLY A 53 -5.53 12.59 -4.78
N CYS A 54 -5.67 11.49 -4.05
CA CYS A 54 -6.99 11.01 -3.63
C CYS A 54 -6.90 10.38 -2.23
N ARG A 55 -7.84 10.76 -1.37
CA ARG A 55 -7.85 10.38 0.05
C ARG A 55 -9.25 10.26 0.61
N CYS A 56 -9.40 9.42 1.63
CA CYS A 56 -10.62 9.34 2.41
C CYS A 56 -10.81 10.59 3.26
N GLY A 57 -11.98 11.23 3.14
CA GLY A 57 -12.32 12.43 3.92
C GLY A 57 -12.45 12.18 5.42
N GLU A 58 -12.70 10.93 5.83
CA GLU A 58 -12.90 10.57 7.24
C GLU A 58 -11.60 10.19 7.96
N CYS A 59 -10.83 9.26 7.39
CA CYS A 59 -9.65 8.70 8.06
C CYS A 59 -8.32 9.17 7.47
N GLY A 60 -8.33 9.96 6.39
CA GLY A 60 -7.13 10.46 5.73
C GLY A 60 -6.33 9.41 4.96
N TYR A 61 -6.78 8.15 4.88
CA TYR A 61 -6.14 7.11 4.08
C TYR A 61 -6.16 7.48 2.61
N GLY A 62 -5.00 7.38 1.94
CA GLY A 62 -4.87 7.66 0.53
C GLY A 62 -3.45 8.05 0.17
N TYR A 63 -3.30 8.79 -0.91
CA TYR A 63 -2.03 9.33 -1.35
C TYR A 63 -2.16 10.82 -1.67
N TYR A 64 -1.09 11.54 -1.42
CA TYR A 64 -1.00 12.97 -1.71
C TYR A 64 -0.51 13.20 -3.13
N GLY A 65 -1.02 14.25 -3.77
CA GLY A 65 -0.39 14.86 -4.92
C GLY A 65 0.93 15.52 -4.51
N GLY A 66 1.87 15.64 -5.45
CA GLY A 66 3.13 16.36 -5.21
C GLY A 66 4.40 15.63 -5.65
N ASN A 67 4.28 14.54 -6.40
CA ASN A 67 5.41 13.94 -7.11
C ASN A 67 5.15 13.92 -8.64
N PRO A 68 6.19 13.81 -9.48
CA PRO A 68 6.03 13.78 -10.94
C PRO A 68 5.17 12.62 -11.46
N LEU A 69 5.01 11.56 -10.66
CA LEU A 69 4.19 10.39 -10.97
C LEU A 69 2.74 10.54 -10.46
N SER A 70 2.37 11.72 -9.94
CA SER A 70 1.03 11.99 -9.46
C SER A 70 0.08 12.26 -10.63
N PRO A 71 -1.17 11.82 -10.53
CA PRO A 71 -2.22 12.12 -11.51
C PRO A 71 -2.24 13.59 -11.94
N SER A 72 -2.46 13.79 -13.24
CA SER A 72 -2.50 15.13 -13.84
C SER A 72 -3.90 15.76 -13.82
N ASP A 73 -4.94 14.96 -13.64
CA ASP A 73 -6.33 15.38 -13.54
C ASP A 73 -7.09 14.58 -12.46
N GLU A 74 -8.31 15.03 -12.16
CA GLU A 74 -9.18 14.45 -11.14
C GLU A 74 -9.60 13.01 -11.49
N ARG A 75 -9.87 12.72 -12.75
CA ARG A 75 -10.31 11.38 -13.21
C ARG A 75 -9.21 10.35 -12.97
N GLN A 76 -7.97 10.65 -13.38
CA GLN A 76 -6.81 9.79 -13.14
C GLN A 76 -6.56 9.57 -11.65
N ALA A 77 -6.87 10.57 -10.80
CA ALA A 77 -6.75 10.40 -9.37
C ALA A 77 -7.78 9.41 -8.80
N ILE A 78 -9.02 9.47 -9.28
CA ILE A 78 -10.06 8.51 -8.90
C ILE A 78 -9.73 7.11 -9.41
N GLU A 79 -9.29 6.97 -10.67
CA GLU A 79 -8.92 5.68 -11.25
C GLU A 79 -7.75 5.02 -10.48
N ARG A 80 -6.75 5.81 -10.09
CA ARG A 80 -5.63 5.32 -9.27
C ARG A 80 -6.07 4.97 -7.85
N TRP A 81 -6.98 5.74 -7.26
CA TRP A 81 -7.59 5.39 -6.00
C TRP A 81 -8.28 4.04 -6.07
N ASP A 82 -9.13 3.82 -7.08
CA ASP A 82 -9.86 2.56 -7.24
C ASP A 82 -8.90 1.37 -7.36
N GLN A 83 -7.82 1.50 -8.15
CA GLN A 83 -6.77 0.48 -8.22
C GLN A 83 -6.13 0.20 -6.86
N GLN A 84 -5.84 1.25 -6.08
CA GLN A 84 -5.29 1.11 -4.74
C GLN A 84 -6.28 0.44 -3.78
N VAL A 85 -7.57 0.77 -3.86
CA VAL A 85 -8.62 0.12 -3.05
C VAL A 85 -8.73 -1.36 -3.41
N GLU A 86 -8.73 -1.71 -4.69
CA GLU A 86 -8.76 -3.10 -5.13
C GLU A 86 -7.54 -3.90 -4.64
N GLU A 87 -6.34 -3.33 -4.70
CA GLU A 87 -5.13 -3.96 -4.17
C GLU A 87 -5.20 -4.11 -2.64
N ALA A 88 -5.66 -3.08 -1.94
CA ALA A 88 -5.87 -3.13 -0.50
C ALA A 88 -6.87 -4.22 -0.10
N LEU A 89 -7.97 -4.37 -0.84
CA LEU A 89 -8.98 -5.40 -0.60
C LEU A 89 -8.41 -6.81 -0.80
N LYS A 90 -7.53 -7.02 -1.78
CA LYS A 90 -6.80 -8.29 -1.96
C LYS A 90 -5.95 -8.60 -0.72
N ILE A 91 -5.17 -7.63 -0.24
CA ILE A 91 -4.37 -7.76 0.97
C ILE A 91 -5.25 -8.04 2.21
N ILE A 92 -6.37 -7.35 2.35
CA ILE A 92 -7.31 -7.56 3.47
C ILE A 92 -7.88 -8.97 3.45
N ALA A 93 -8.21 -9.51 2.27
CA ALA A 93 -8.73 -10.87 2.11
C ALA A 93 -7.70 -11.98 2.38
N GLU A 94 -6.39 -11.71 2.18
CA GLU A 94 -5.34 -12.71 2.43
C GLU A 94 -5.29 -13.15 3.91
N PRO A 95 -4.98 -14.41 4.21
CA PRO A 95 -4.74 -14.82 5.58
C PRO A 95 -3.49 -14.12 6.14
N LEU A 96 -3.47 -13.96 7.46
CA LEU A 96 -2.29 -13.43 8.15
C LEU A 96 -1.26 -14.56 8.28
N GLU A 97 -0.06 -14.34 7.74
CA GLU A 97 0.99 -15.36 7.76
C GLU A 97 1.51 -15.62 9.17
N GLU A 98 1.75 -16.89 9.49
CA GLU A 98 2.40 -17.26 10.74
C GLU A 98 3.87 -16.86 10.75
N CYS A 99 4.42 -16.59 11.94
CA CYS A 99 5.84 -16.34 12.09
C CYS A 99 6.63 -17.55 11.57
N PRO A 100 7.52 -17.40 10.59
CA PRO A 100 8.25 -18.54 10.04
C PRO A 100 9.11 -19.22 11.10
N SER A 101 9.56 -18.48 12.13
CA SER A 101 10.47 -18.99 13.16
C SER A 101 9.82 -19.95 14.14
N CYS A 102 8.63 -19.60 14.65
CA CYS A 102 7.97 -20.33 15.74
C CYS A 102 6.54 -20.78 15.39
N HIS A 103 6.07 -20.51 14.17
CA HIS A 103 4.74 -20.87 13.68
C HIS A 103 3.56 -20.30 14.47
N CYS A 104 3.81 -19.30 15.32
CA CYS A 104 2.75 -18.57 16.00
C CYS A 104 2.15 -17.48 15.11
N VAL A 105 0.84 -17.29 15.22
CA VAL A 105 0.14 -16.14 14.65
C VAL A 105 0.61 -14.86 15.36
N PRO A 106 0.96 -13.78 14.64
CA PRO A 106 1.34 -12.53 15.29
C PRO A 106 0.15 -11.91 16.03
N LYS A 107 0.45 -11.20 17.12
CA LYS A 107 -0.52 -10.35 17.81
C LYS A 107 -0.60 -9.00 17.11
N VAL A 108 -1.82 -8.52 16.97
CA VAL A 108 -2.10 -7.14 16.55
C VAL A 108 -1.97 -6.24 17.77
N GLY A 109 -1.19 -5.17 17.64
CA GLY A 109 -1.04 -4.13 18.65
C GLY A 109 -1.21 -2.75 18.05
N LYS A 110 -1.36 -1.75 18.94
CA LYS A 110 -1.41 -0.34 18.58
C LYS A 110 -0.44 0.43 19.48
N SER A 111 0.45 1.23 18.89
CA SER A 111 1.39 2.12 19.59
C SER A 111 1.42 3.45 18.87
N ASP A 112 1.32 4.56 19.61
CA ASP A 112 1.46 5.92 19.04
C ASP A 112 0.53 6.22 17.85
N GLY A 113 -0.65 5.60 17.83
CA GLY A 113 -1.61 5.73 16.73
C GLY A 113 -1.39 4.75 15.57
N GLU A 114 -0.25 4.08 15.51
CA GLU A 114 0.11 3.12 14.46
C GLU A 114 -0.24 1.68 14.86
N ALA A 115 -0.82 0.93 13.91
CA ALA A 115 -1.01 -0.51 14.08
C ALA A 115 0.32 -1.24 13.83
N PHE A 116 0.59 -2.28 14.60
CA PHE A 116 1.74 -3.15 14.39
C PHE A 116 1.37 -4.62 14.56
N LEU A 117 2.16 -5.49 13.93
CA LEU A 117 2.09 -6.93 14.09
C LEU A 117 3.36 -7.42 14.75
N GLN A 118 3.23 -8.17 15.84
CA GLN A 118 4.36 -8.71 16.58
C GLN A 118 4.21 -10.20 16.85
N CYS A 119 5.25 -10.99 16.56
CA CYS A 119 5.30 -12.37 17.01
C CYS A 119 5.48 -12.41 18.54
N PRO A 120 4.64 -13.13 19.29
CA PRO A 120 4.74 -13.18 20.75
C PRO A 120 6.02 -13.87 21.24
N GLU A 121 6.52 -14.87 20.51
CA GLU A 121 7.68 -15.66 20.94
C GLU A 121 9.00 -15.06 20.46
N CYS A 122 9.05 -14.70 19.17
CA CYS A 122 10.28 -14.21 18.53
C CYS A 122 10.45 -12.69 18.66
N LEU A 123 9.44 -11.99 19.18
CA LEU A 123 9.36 -10.52 19.34
C LEU A 123 9.54 -9.70 18.06
N LYS A 124 9.62 -10.36 16.90
CA LYS A 124 9.76 -9.71 15.59
C LYS A 124 8.51 -8.89 15.30
N ILE A 125 8.72 -7.68 14.81
CA ILE A 125 7.68 -6.68 14.61
C ILE A 125 7.63 -6.21 13.14
N ALA A 126 6.43 -5.96 12.62
CA ALA A 126 6.19 -5.22 11.39
C ALA A 126 5.33 -3.98 11.70
N ARG A 127 5.72 -2.84 11.12
CA ARG A 127 5.01 -1.56 11.21
C ARG A 127 4.84 -0.95 9.82
N GLY A 128 3.63 -0.49 9.52
CA GLY A 128 3.29 0.28 8.33
C GLY A 128 2.57 1.57 8.73
N GLY A 129 2.48 2.53 7.81
CA GLY A 129 1.75 3.79 8.05
C GLY A 129 0.25 3.58 8.22
N ASN A 130 -0.27 2.40 7.87
CA ASN A 130 -1.66 2.00 8.09
C ASN A 130 -1.78 0.48 8.32
N PRO A 131 -2.95 -0.03 8.77
CA PRO A 131 -3.15 -1.45 9.04
C PRO A 131 -2.96 -2.38 7.82
N ILE A 132 -3.36 -1.95 6.62
CA ILE A 132 -3.20 -2.74 5.38
C ILE A 132 -1.71 -2.92 5.08
N GLU A 133 -0.96 -1.82 5.07
CA GLU A 133 0.49 -1.84 4.84
C GLU A 133 1.22 -2.67 5.90
N THR A 134 0.78 -2.59 7.16
CA THR A 134 1.34 -3.38 8.26
C THR A 134 1.18 -4.88 8.02
N LYS A 135 -0.02 -5.31 7.61
CA LYS A 135 -0.32 -6.70 7.28
C LYS A 135 0.49 -7.19 6.08
N ASP A 136 0.51 -6.42 5.00
CA ASP A 136 1.25 -6.74 3.79
C ASP A 136 2.76 -6.88 4.06
N LYS A 137 3.36 -5.94 4.80
CA LYS A 137 4.76 -6.03 5.25
C LYS A 137 5.03 -7.30 6.05
N TRP A 138 4.12 -7.66 6.97
CA TRP A 138 4.26 -8.87 7.76
C TRP A 138 4.23 -10.13 6.88
N ASN A 139 3.24 -10.24 6.00
CA ASN A 139 3.07 -11.38 5.10
C ASN A 139 4.30 -11.55 4.19
N ARG A 140 4.75 -10.47 3.54
CA ARG A 140 5.97 -10.49 2.71
C ARG A 140 7.20 -10.94 3.49
N LEU A 141 7.42 -10.40 4.69
CA LEU A 141 8.54 -10.79 5.55
C LEU A 141 8.52 -12.29 5.86
N CYS A 142 7.34 -12.83 6.16
CA CYS A 142 7.17 -14.24 6.50
C CYS A 142 7.42 -15.14 5.28
N LEU A 143 6.82 -14.82 4.14
CA LEU A 143 7.00 -15.55 2.87
C LEU A 143 8.46 -15.54 2.40
N GLN A 144 9.12 -14.39 2.43
CA GLN A 144 10.55 -14.28 2.07
C GLN A 144 11.42 -15.20 2.93
N ARG A 145 11.16 -15.25 4.25
CA ARG A 145 11.91 -16.13 5.15
C ARG A 145 11.60 -17.61 4.95
N LYS A 146 10.35 -17.98 4.65
CA LYS A 146 10.00 -19.35 4.25
C LYS A 146 10.79 -19.76 3.00
N ALA A 147 10.84 -18.89 1.99
CA ALA A 147 11.59 -19.11 0.75
C ALA A 147 13.10 -19.24 1.00
N MET A 148 13.70 -18.36 1.82
CA MET A 148 15.12 -18.45 2.18
C MET A 148 15.47 -19.74 2.90
N ARG A 149 14.62 -20.20 3.83
CA ARG A 149 14.82 -21.49 4.52
C ARG A 149 14.76 -22.66 3.57
N LEU A 150 13.81 -22.66 2.63
CA LEU A 150 13.74 -23.69 1.61
C LEU A 150 14.99 -23.69 0.73
N LYS A 151 15.49 -22.52 0.34
CA LYS A 151 16.75 -22.37 -0.41
C LYS A 151 17.94 -22.94 0.38
N ALA A 152 18.06 -22.59 1.66
CA ALA A 152 19.12 -23.11 2.52
C ALA A 152 19.07 -24.64 2.67
N LYS A 153 17.87 -25.22 2.85
CA LYS A 153 17.69 -26.69 2.88
C LYS A 153 18.15 -27.36 1.59
N ARG A 154 17.82 -26.77 0.42
CA ARG A 154 18.27 -27.28 -0.88
C ARG A 154 19.80 -27.23 -1.03
N GLN A 155 20.43 -26.15 -0.56
CA GLN A 155 21.88 -26.00 -0.58
C GLN A 155 22.55 -27.01 0.37
N ALA A 156 22.02 -27.22 1.58
CA ALA A 156 22.52 -28.22 2.51
C ALA A 156 22.46 -29.64 1.91
N ALA A 157 21.32 -30.02 1.34
CA ALA A 157 21.15 -31.33 0.68
C ALA A 157 22.03 -31.49 -0.58
N GLN A 158 22.47 -30.39 -1.20
CA GLN A 158 23.43 -30.43 -2.29
C GLN A 158 24.85 -30.65 -1.76
N LEU A 159 25.23 -29.97 -0.67
CA LEU A 159 26.53 -30.15 -0.01
C LEU A 159 26.69 -31.56 0.54
N GLU A 160 25.67 -32.10 1.22
CA GLU A 160 25.67 -33.48 1.73
C GLU A 160 25.91 -34.50 0.62
N ARG A 161 25.32 -34.28 -0.57
CA ARG A 161 25.54 -35.14 -1.74
C ARG A 161 26.93 -35.06 -2.33
N ILE A 162 27.61 -33.91 -2.21
CA ILE A 162 28.99 -33.74 -2.69
C ILE A 162 29.95 -34.40 -1.69
N ILE A 163 29.85 -34.02 -0.42
CA ILE A 163 30.71 -34.54 0.66
C ILE A 163 30.56 -36.06 0.79
N GLY A 164 29.33 -36.59 0.74
CA GLY A 164 29.08 -38.03 0.85
C GLY A 164 29.53 -38.84 -0.36
N LYS A 165 29.73 -38.21 -1.53
CA LYS A 165 30.27 -38.88 -2.73
C LYS A 165 31.80 -38.92 -2.76
N ASP A 166 32.46 -38.03 -2.02
CA ASP A 166 33.93 -38.02 -1.90
C ASP A 166 34.43 -39.00 -0.82
N ALA A 167 33.53 -39.75 -0.17
CA ALA A 167 33.82 -40.69 0.92
C ALA A 167 33.67 -42.18 0.53
N GLU A 168 33.32 -42.50 -0.72
CA GLU A 168 33.35 -43.84 -1.34
C GLU A 168 34.48 -43.95 -2.36
#